data_AF-A0A846EJS8-F1
#
_entry.id   AF-A0A846EJS8-F1
#
_cell.length_a   1.000
_cell.length_b   1.000
_cell.length_c   1.000
_cell.angle_alpha   90.00
_cell.angle_beta   90.00
_cell.angle_gamma   90.00
#
_symmetry.space_group_name_H-M   'P 1'
#
loop_
_entity.id
_entity.type
_entity.pdbx_description
1 polymer ?
#
loop_
_entity_poly.entity_id
_entity_poly.type
_entity_poly.pdbx_seq_one_letter_code
_entity_poly.pdbx_strand_id
1 'polypeptide(L)'
;MRLLFDENLSPKLCTRLSDIFPDSLHVRDVGMKATVDPVVWNYAKDNDFIIVSKDADMHDLSLLFGNPPKVIWLRLGNCSTVKVENLLRREYS
;
A
#
# COMPACT_ATOMS: atom_id res chain seq x y z
N MET A 1 11.91 0.51 -4.23
CA MET A 1 10.58 1.17 -4.21
C MET A 1 10.03 1.03 -2.80
N ARG A 2 9.41 2.08 -2.24
CA ARG A 2 8.82 2.02 -0.89
C ARG A 2 7.30 1.90 -0.99
N LEU A 3 6.73 0.93 -0.28
CA LEU A 3 5.30 0.68 -0.29
C LEU A 3 4.67 1.23 1.00
N LEU A 4 3.50 1.83 0.88
CA LEU A 4 2.63 2.17 2.00
C LEU A 4 1.41 1.24 1.95
N PHE A 5 1.34 0.30 2.89
CA PHE A 5 0.24 -0.64 2.98
C PHE A 5 -0.93 -0.05 3.75
N ASP A 6 -2.11 -0.15 3.15
CA ASP A 6 -3.37 0.31 3.71
C ASP A 6 -3.86 -0.51 4.91
N GLU A 7 -4.83 -0.01 5.68
CA GLU A 7 -5.32 -0.59 6.92
C GLU A 7 -5.93 -1.98 6.71
N ASN A 8 -6.54 -2.21 5.55
CA ASN A 8 -7.11 -3.50 5.17
C ASN A 8 -6.08 -4.57 4.81
N LEU A 9 -4.80 -4.22 4.82
CA LEU A 9 -3.69 -5.14 4.65
C LEU A 9 -3.06 -5.49 5.99
N SER A 10 -2.21 -6.52 5.98
CA SER A 10 -1.55 -6.97 7.20
C SER A 10 -0.25 -6.18 7.40
N PRO A 11 0.01 -5.61 8.59
CA PRO A 11 1.28 -4.93 8.88
C PRO A 11 2.49 -5.87 8.82
N LYS A 12 2.26 -7.18 8.90
CA LYS A 12 3.30 -8.20 8.69
C LYS A 12 3.91 -8.16 7.28
N LEU A 13 3.21 -7.57 6.30
CA LEU A 13 3.73 -7.45 4.92
C LEU A 13 5.00 -6.60 4.87
N CYS A 14 5.09 -5.52 5.65
CA CYS A 14 6.28 -4.67 5.70
C CYS A 14 7.53 -5.48 6.04
N THR A 15 7.46 -6.31 7.08
CA THR A 15 8.56 -7.17 7.48
C THR A 15 8.81 -8.29 6.47
N ARG A 16 7.75 -8.94 5.98
CA ARG A 16 7.87 -10.09 5.06
C ARG A 16 8.37 -9.73 3.67
N LEU A 17 8.20 -8.48 3.24
CA LEU A 17 8.64 -7.97 1.94
C LEU A 17 9.84 -7.04 2.03
N SER A 18 10.44 -6.89 3.22
CA SER A 18 11.56 -5.96 3.47
C SER A 18 12.82 -6.28 2.64
N ASP A 19 12.95 -7.52 2.18
CA ASP A 19 14.03 -7.98 1.30
C ASP A 19 13.91 -7.45 -0.13
N ILE A 20 12.68 -7.19 -0.62
CA ILE A 20 12.44 -6.66 -1.98
C ILE A 20 11.94 -5.21 -2.00
N PHE A 21 11.20 -4.80 -0.98
CA PHE A 21 10.68 -3.46 -0.77
C PHE A 21 11.13 -2.92 0.59
N PRO A 22 12.43 -2.59 0.74
CA PRO A 22 12.95 -2.02 1.98
C PRO A 22 12.26 -0.70 2.31
N ASP A 23 12.21 -0.37 3.60
CA ASP A 23 11.58 0.85 4.13
C ASP A 23 10.09 1.00 3.80
N SER A 24 9.41 -0.09 3.45
CA SER A 24 7.95 -0.09 3.32
C SER A 24 7.28 0.00 4.69
N LEU A 25 6.19 0.77 4.75
CA LEU A 25 5.47 1.06 5.98
C LEU A 25 4.02 0.63 5.87
N HIS A 26 3.39 0.42 7.03
CA HIS A 26 1.94 0.27 7.12
C HIS A 26 1.34 1.60 7.60
N VAL A 27 0.14 1.95 7.15
CA VAL A 27 -0.57 3.16 7.66
C VAL A 27 -0.68 3.16 9.19
N ARG A 28 -0.77 1.98 9.80
CA ARG A 28 -0.72 1.79 11.25
C ARG A 28 0.60 2.26 11.89
N ASP A 29 1.73 1.99 11.26
CA ASP A 29 3.06 2.25 11.82
C ASP A 29 3.41 3.74 11.78
N VAL A 30 2.79 4.48 10.86
CA VAL A 30 2.92 5.95 10.75
C VAL A 30 1.87 6.71 11.56
N GLY A 31 1.12 6.02 12.44
CA GLY A 31 0.07 6.63 13.25
C GLY A 31 -1.18 7.05 12.47
N MET A 32 -1.33 6.57 11.23
CA MET A 32 -2.44 6.85 10.31
C MET A 32 -3.52 5.78 10.38
N LYS A 33 -3.69 5.15 11.54
CA LYS A 33 -4.77 4.20 11.76
C LYS A 33 -6.09 4.97 11.84
N ALA A 34 -7.07 4.65 10.99
CA ALA A 34 -8.33 5.37 10.84
C ALA A 34 -8.23 6.86 10.39
N THR A 35 -7.13 7.26 9.74
CA THR A 35 -7.11 8.55 9.02
C THR A 35 -7.79 8.42 7.67
N VAL A 36 -8.45 9.49 7.25
CA VAL A 36 -9.12 9.56 5.94
C VAL A 36 -8.15 9.43 4.77
N ASP A 37 -8.60 8.80 3.68
CA ASP A 37 -7.80 8.48 2.50
C ASP A 37 -6.98 9.65 1.92
N PRO A 38 -7.49 10.90 1.87
CA PRO A 38 -6.71 12.04 1.37
C PRO A 38 -5.46 12.36 2.22
N VAL A 39 -5.48 12.02 3.51
CA VAL A 39 -4.31 12.21 4.39
C VAL A 39 -3.24 11.16 4.09
N VAL A 40 -3.65 9.90 3.94
CA VAL A 40 -2.76 8.79 3.51
C VAL A 40 -2.17 9.10 2.13
N TRP A 41 -2.99 9.64 1.23
CA TRP A 41 -2.59 10.09 -0.11
C TRP A 41 -1.48 11.13 -0.06
N ASN A 42 -1.70 12.24 0.67
CA ASN A 42 -0.69 13.29 0.80
C ASN A 42 0.57 12.80 1.49
N TYR A 43 0.46 11.96 2.52
CA TYR A 43 1.61 11.37 3.16
C TYR A 43 2.45 10.52 2.19
N ALA A 44 1.79 9.67 1.40
CA ALA A 44 2.47 8.88 0.40
C ALA A 44 3.12 9.75 -0.67
N LYS A 45 2.46 10.83 -1.07
CA LYS A 45 3.00 11.83 -2.01
C LYS A 45 4.27 12.48 -1.48
N ASP A 46 4.20 13.02 -0.27
CA ASP A 46 5.27 13.82 0.33
C ASP A 46 6.50 12.99 0.70
N ASN A 47 6.32 11.68 0.86
CA ASN A 47 7.38 10.73 1.23
C ASN A 47 7.71 9.74 0.10
N ASP A 48 7.29 9.99 -1.15
CA ASP A 48 7.56 9.13 -2.31
C ASP A 48 7.22 7.63 -2.07
N PHE A 49 6.09 7.37 -1.43
CA PHE A 49 5.54 6.01 -1.29
C PHE A 49 4.61 5.66 -2.44
N ILE A 50 4.53 4.36 -2.70
CA ILE A 50 3.51 3.76 -3.55
C ILE A 50 2.46 3.15 -2.63
N ILE A 51 1.20 3.57 -2.77
CA ILE A 51 0.11 3.08 -1.95
C ILE A 51 -0.28 1.69 -2.45
N VAL A 52 -0.42 0.72 -1.54
CA VAL A 52 -0.94 -0.61 -1.83
C VAL A 52 -2.23 -0.79 -1.05
N SER A 53 -3.35 -0.87 -1.75
CA SER A 53 -4.68 -1.02 -1.15
C SER A 53 -5.53 -2.05 -1.90
N LYS A 54 -6.52 -2.61 -1.22
CA LYS A 54 -7.58 -3.43 -1.81
C LYS A 54 -8.84 -2.61 -2.13
N ASP A 55 -8.96 -1.43 -1.54
CA ASP A 55 -10.14 -0.60 -1.66
C ASP A 55 -10.12 0.19 -2.96
N ALA A 56 -11.31 0.36 -3.54
CA ALA A 56 -11.49 1.12 -4.77
C ALA A 56 -11.24 2.62 -4.54
N ASP A 57 -11.48 3.12 -3.33
CA ASP A 57 -11.38 4.54 -3.01
C ASP A 57 -9.96 5.09 -3.29
N MET A 58 -8.91 4.34 -2.93
CA MET A 58 -7.51 4.70 -3.25
C MET A 58 -7.23 4.71 -4.76
N HIS A 59 -7.83 3.76 -5.49
CA HIS A 59 -7.72 3.72 -6.94
C HIS A 59 -8.42 4.93 -7.58
N ASP A 60 -9.60 5.29 -7.10
CA ASP A 60 -10.38 6.42 -7.60
C ASP A 60 -9.66 7.75 -7.32
N LEU A 61 -9.01 7.89 -6.15
CA LEU A 61 -8.10 9.00 -5.87
C LEU A 61 -6.95 9.07 -6.89
N SER A 62 -6.40 7.92 -7.30
CA SER A 62 -5.36 7.88 -8.34
C SER A 62 -5.84 8.30 -9.71
N LEU A 63 -7.10 8.03 -10.05
CA LEU A 63 -7.71 8.52 -11.28
C LEU A 63 -7.97 10.03 -11.22
N LEU A 64 -8.36 10.53 -10.05
CA LEU A 64 -8.70 11.94 -9.84
C LEU A 64 -7.45 12.85 -9.79
N PHE A 65 -6.44 12.45 -9.01
CA PHE A 65 -5.25 13.28 -8.74
C PHE A 65 -4.05 12.92 -9.63
N GLY A 66 -4.08 11.77 -10.29
CA GLY A 66 -2.95 11.27 -11.08
C GLY A 66 -1.75 10.89 -10.21
N ASN A 67 -0.61 10.69 -10.85
CA ASN A 67 0.66 10.41 -10.18
C ASN A 67 1.44 11.72 -9.96
N PRO A 68 2.01 11.98 -8.76
CA PRO A 68 2.14 11.10 -7.58
C PRO A 68 1.12 11.28 -6.44
N PRO A 69 0.93 10.23 -5.58
CA PRO A 69 1.59 8.90 -5.55
C PRO A 69 1.03 7.89 -6.57
N LYS A 70 1.80 6.82 -6.81
CA LYS A 70 1.31 5.64 -7.56
C LYS A 70 0.48 4.75 -6.62
N VAL A 71 -0.54 4.10 -7.18
CA VAL A 71 -1.38 3.14 -6.45
C VAL A 71 -1.30 1.75 -7.09
N ILE A 72 -1.03 0.75 -6.26
CA ILE A 72 -1.16 -0.67 -6.59
C ILE A 72 -2.48 -1.16 -6.00
N TRP A 73 -3.46 -1.36 -6.88
CA TRP A 73 -4.75 -1.88 -6.48
C TRP A 73 -4.77 -3.42 -6.52
N LEU A 74 -4.83 -4.04 -5.34
CA LEU A 74 -4.87 -5.48 -5.20
C LEU A 74 -6.30 -6.00 -5.38
N ARG A 75 -6.60 -6.50 -6.58
CA ARG A 75 -7.87 -7.16 -6.93
C ARG A 75 -7.95 -8.59 -6.39
N LEU A 76 -7.66 -8.76 -5.11
CA LEU A 76 -7.76 -10.04 -4.38
C LEU A 76 -8.93 -9.97 -3.40
N GLY A 77 -9.78 -10.99 -3.38
CA GLY A 77 -10.81 -11.14 -2.35
C GLY A 77 -10.23 -11.42 -0.96
N ASN A 78 -11.03 -12.00 -0.06
CA ASN A 78 -10.56 -12.48 1.23
C ASN A 78 -9.45 -13.51 1.04
N CYS A 79 -8.23 -13.13 1.38
CA CYS A 79 -7.04 -13.93 1.19
C CYS A 79 -6.07 -13.71 2.35
N SER A 80 -5.25 -14.73 2.61
CA SER A 80 -4.23 -14.63 3.64
C SER A 80 -3.13 -13.66 3.23
N THR A 81 -2.44 -13.10 4.23
CA THR A 81 -1.26 -12.25 4.03
C THR A 81 -0.22 -12.89 3.10
N VAL A 82 -0.06 -14.22 3.19
CA VAL A 82 0.88 -14.99 2.35
C VAL A 82 0.51 -14.93 0.87
N LYS A 83 -0.78 -14.93 0.52
CA LYS A 83 -1.20 -14.80 -0.89
C LYS A 83 -0.86 -13.41 -1.44
N VAL A 84 -1.08 -12.36 -0.65
CA VAL A 84 -0.72 -10.98 -1.04
C VAL A 84 0.78 -10.85 -1.24
N GLU A 85 1.56 -11.38 -0.30
CA GLU A 85 3.03 -11.40 -0.39
C GLU A 85 3.50 -12.12 -1.66
N ASN A 86 3.03 -13.35 -1.89
CA ASN A 86 3.43 -14.13 -3.06
C ASN A 86 3.05 -13.44 -4.37
N LEU A 87 1.89 -12.76 -4.43
CA LEU A 87 1.49 -11.98 -5.59
C LEU A 87 2.50 -10.84 -5.84
N LEU A 88 2.79 -10.04 -4.81
CA LEU A 88 3.72 -8.91 -4.92
C LEU A 88 5.13 -9.37 -5.31
N ARG A 89 5.59 -10.51 -4.77
CA ARG A 89 6.88 -11.12 -5.14
C ARG A 89 6.91 -11.61 -6.58
N ARG A 90 5.82 -12.23 -7.04
CA ARG A 90 5.72 -12.78 -8.39
C ARG A 90 5.72 -11.71 -9.47
N GLU A 91 4.95 -10.64 -9.27
CA GLU A 91 4.82 -9.57 -10.27
C GLU A 91 6.00 -8.59 -10.28
N TYR A 92 6.86 -8.64 -9.25
CA TYR A 92 8.09 -7.84 -9.20
C TYR A 92 9.30 -8.53 -9.87
N SER A 93 9.27 -9.86 -10.05
CA SER A 93 10.35 -10.63 -10.67
C SER A 93 10.34 -10.50 -12.20
#